data_AF-X1JD64-F1
#
_entry.id   AF-X1JD64-F1
#
_cell.length_a   1.000
_cell.length_b   1.000
_cell.length_c   1.000
_cell.angle_alpha   90.00
_cell.angle_beta   90.00
_cell.angle_gamma   90.00
#
_symmetry.space_group_name_H-M   'P 1'
#
loop_
_entity.id
_entity.type
_entity.pdbx_description
1 polymer ?
#
loop_
_entity_poly.entity_id
_entity_poly.type
_entity_poly.pdbx_seq_one_letter_code
_entity_poly.pdbx_strand_id
1 'polypeptide(L)' 'CCECITYHWEMGELPACFFPDDIERTYDRSVEKFIKTYQERGRWW' A
#
# COMPACT_ATOMS: atom_id res chain seq x y z
N CYS A 1 5.50 -5.81 11.35
CA CYS A 1 6.44 -6.93 11.59
C CYS A 1 6.98 -7.41 10.24
N CYS A 2 8.15 -8.06 10.22
CA CYS A 2 8.71 -8.61 8.98
C CYS A 2 7.75 -9.62 8.33
N GLU A 3 7.05 -10.42 9.14
CA GLU A 3 6.07 -11.43 8.67
C GLU A 3 4.93 -10.83 7.84
N CYS A 4 4.36 -9.71 8.28
CA CYS A 4 3.29 -9.03 7.55
C CYS A 4 3.78 -8.50 6.20
N ILE A 5 5.00 -7.96 6.14
CA ILE A 5 5.61 -7.52 4.88
C ILE A 5 5.83 -8.73 3.97
N THR A 6 6.44 -9.81 4.45
CA THR A 6 6.68 -11.02 3.64
C THR A 6 5.38 -11.59 3.08
N TYR A 7 4.36 -11.76 3.92
CA TYR A 7 3.05 -12.28 3.50
C TYR A 7 2.41 -11.43 2.39
N HIS A 8 2.34 -10.11 2.56
CA HIS A 8 1.76 -9.23 1.53
C HIS A 8 2.64 -9.17 0.28
N TRP A 9 3.96 -9.15 0.44
CA TRP A 9 4.90 -9.11 -0.67
C TRP A 9 4.78 -10.33 -1.58
N GLU A 10 4.57 -11.52 -1.01
CA GLU A 10 4.31 -12.75 -1.78
C GLU A 10 3.01 -12.68 -2.60
N MET A 11 2.06 -11.82 -2.20
CA MET A 11 0.81 -11.56 -2.91
C MET A 11 0.88 -10.36 -3.87
N GLY A 12 2.04 -9.69 -3.99
CA GLY A 12 2.16 -8.46 -4.78
C GLY A 12 1.50 -7.24 -4.11
N GLU A 13 1.41 -7.25 -2.78
CA GLU A 13 0.75 -6.22 -1.97
C GLU A 13 1.70 -5.58 -0.94
N LEU A 14 1.25 -4.46 -0.36
CA LEU A 14 1.84 -3.85 0.83
C LEU A 14 0.84 -3.87 2.01
N PRO A 15 1.32 -3.85 3.26
CA PRO A 15 0.44 -3.70 4.41
C PRO A 15 -0.43 -2.43 4.35
N ALA A 16 -1.63 -2.48 4.92
CA ALA A 16 -2.59 -1.37 4.95
C ALA A 16 -1.99 -0.04 5.41
N CYS A 17 -1.09 -0.09 6.40
CA CYS A 17 -0.47 1.09 6.99
C CYS A 17 0.44 1.88 6.04
N PHE A 18 0.71 1.38 4.83
CA PHE A 18 1.42 2.12 3.78
C PHE A 18 0.50 3.01 2.93
N PHE A 19 -0.82 2.91 3.12
CA PHE A 19 -1.83 3.63 2.35
C PHE A 19 -2.51 4.71 3.20
N PRO A 20 -2.89 5.86 2.62
CA PRO A 20 -3.73 6.84 3.30
C PRO A 20 -5.15 6.29 3.52
N ASP A 21 -5.84 6.81 4.54
CA ASP A 21 -7.14 6.32 5.01
C ASP A 21 -8.17 6.10 3.89
N ASP A 22 -8.23 7.02 2.93
CA ASP A 22 -9.21 6.95 1.84
C ASP A 22 -8.90 5.84 0.83
N ILE A 23 -7.62 5.51 0.64
CA ILE A 23 -7.17 4.42 -0.22
C ILE A 23 -7.23 3.08 0.51
N GLU A 24 -6.84 3.03 1.79
CA GLU A 24 -6.94 1.81 2.60
C GLU A 24 -8.38 1.25 2.59
N ARG A 25 -9.38 2.13 2.64
CA ARG A 25 -10.81 1.78 2.60
C ARG A 25 -11.27 1.15 1.29
N THR A 26 -10.49 1.23 0.22
CA THR A 26 -10.79 0.53 -1.05
C THR A 26 -10.27 -0.91 -1.06
N TYR A 27 -9.50 -1.30 -0.03
CA TYR A 27 -8.86 -2.62 0.12
C TYR A 27 -7.90 -3.01 -1.00
N ASP A 28 -7.54 -2.07 -1.87
CA ASP A 28 -6.58 -2.28 -2.95
C ASP A 28 -5.18 -2.01 -2.41
N ARG A 29 -4.51 -3.09 -2.03
CA ARG A 29 -3.18 -3.08 -1.42
C ARG A 29 -2.07 -3.38 -2.43
N SER A 30 -2.39 -3.40 -3.71
CA SER A 30 -1.44 -3.68 -4.78
C SER A 30 -0.29 -2.67 -4.80
N VAL A 31 0.89 -3.13 -5.22
CA VAL A 31 2.04 -2.24 -5.40
C VAL A 31 1.74 -1.18 -6.47
N GLU A 32 0.96 -1.51 -7.49
CA GLU A 32 0.49 -0.59 -8.53
C GLU A 32 -0.31 0.57 -7.92
N LYS A 33 -1.23 0.25 -7.01
CA LYS A 33 -2.02 1.26 -6.30
C LYS A 33 -1.13 2.16 -5.45
N PHE A 34 -0.17 1.57 -4.73
CA PHE A 34 0.79 2.33 -3.93
C PHE A 34 1.61 3.30 -4.80
N ILE A 35 2.18 2.83 -5.92
CA ILE A 35 2.97 3.67 -6.84
C ILE A 35 2.13 4.80 -7.41
N LYS A 36 0.90 4.51 -7.84
CA LYS A 36 -0.02 5.52 -8.38
C LYS A 36 -0.32 6.60 -7.35
N THR A 37 -0.70 6.19 -6.13
CA THR A 37 -0.94 7.12 -5.02
C THR A 37 0.32 7.93 -4.70
N TYR A 38 1.50 7.31 -4.79
CA TYR A 38 2.77 8.00 -4.58
C TYR A 38 3.02 9.13 -5.58
N GLN A 39 2.79 8.84 -6.86
CA GLN A 39 2.96 9.80 -7.94
C GLN A 39 1.95 10.95 -7.87
N GLU A 40 0.71 10.66 -7.48
CA GLU A 40 -0.37 11.66 -7.41
C GLU A 40 -0.23 12.62 -6.23
N ARG A 41 0.22 12.13 -5.07
CA ARG A 41 0.18 12.89 -3.83
C ARG A 41 1.57 13.34 -3.31
N GLY A 42 2.67 12.71 -3.76
CA GLY A 42 4.04 12.95 -3.26
C GLY A 42 4.24 12.56 -1.79
N ARG A 43 5.44 12.12 -1.36
CA ARG A 43 5.77 11.43 -0.08
C ARG A 43 4.94 11.71 1.20
N TRP A 44 4.32 12.87 1.35
CA TRP A 44 3.69 13.39 2.57
C TRP A 44 2.14 13.40 2.52
N TRP A 45 1.53 12.33 2.02
CA TRP A 45 0.12 12.04 2.33
C TRP A 45 -0.01 11.29 3.65
#